data_AF-A0A5J4UYE9-F1
#
_entry.id   AF-A0A5J4UYE9-F1
#
_cell.length_a   1.000
_cell.length_b   1.000
_cell.length_c   1.000
_cell.angle_alpha   90.00
_cell.angle_beta   90.00
_cell.angle_gamma   90.00
#
_symmetry.space_group_name_H-M   'P 1'
#
loop_
_entity.id
_entity.type
_entity.pdbx_description
1 polymer ?
#
loop_
_entity_poly.entity_id
_entity_poly.type
_entity_poly.pdbx_seq_one_letter_code
_entity_poly.pdbx_strand_id
1 'polypeptide(L)'
;MKDLQALFGEILQIDEIQPFHLQGIDYITELCNDQNYYGFFNQRIDQSIVRILKSANSKVVDMVVNIILNSIIGGMKCFDNYKPYLLPGALERDGIVNALYEDVLIKEGVSEKNKNLAAISIGRLYEKTELPQLYTNAVILQMKKGMKSEIKDISMNSLSILSSLVQKKE
;
A
#
# COMPACT_ATOMS: atom_id res chain seq x y z
N MET A 1 -20.53 -2.50 6.00
CA MET A 1 -19.34 -2.05 5.22
C MET A 1 -19.50 -0.66 4.62
N LYS A 2 -20.62 -0.32 3.99
CA LYS A 2 -20.90 1.06 3.57
C LYS A 2 -20.75 2.08 4.70
N ASP A 3 -21.21 1.77 5.90
CA ASP A 3 -21.10 2.68 7.05
C ASP A 3 -19.65 2.94 7.47
N LEU A 4 -18.77 1.93 7.33
CA LEU A 4 -17.34 2.08 7.62
C LEU A 4 -16.65 2.95 6.58
N GLN A 5 -17.06 2.83 5.32
CA GLN A 5 -16.56 3.66 4.23
C GLN A 5 -17.01 5.11 4.38
N ALA A 6 -18.27 5.33 4.73
CA ALA A 6 -18.78 6.65 5.04
C ALA A 6 -18.05 7.24 6.25
N LEU A 7 -17.80 6.44 7.29
CA LEU A 7 -17.06 6.87 8.48
C LEU A 7 -15.68 7.43 8.11
N PHE A 8 -14.90 6.69 7.32
CA PHE A 8 -13.53 7.07 6.94
C PHE A 8 -13.42 7.98 5.74
N GLY A 9 -14.39 7.96 4.83
CA GLY A 9 -14.38 8.75 3.60
C GLY A 9 -15.01 10.13 3.77
N GLU A 10 -16.02 10.26 4.64
CA GLU A 10 -16.92 11.42 4.64
C GLU A 10 -17.16 12.00 6.04
N ILE A 11 -17.38 11.16 7.06
CA ILE A 11 -17.88 11.61 8.37
C ILE A 11 -16.76 12.15 9.26
N LEU A 12 -15.69 11.39 9.49
CA LEU A 12 -14.61 11.81 10.38
C LEU A 12 -13.67 12.78 9.68
N GLN A 13 -13.20 13.83 10.36
CA GLN A 13 -12.07 14.58 9.86
C GLN A 13 -10.77 13.78 10.03
N ILE A 14 -9.79 13.98 9.16
CA ILE A 14 -8.53 13.20 9.19
C ILE A 14 -7.84 13.28 10.56
N ASP A 15 -7.90 14.45 11.21
CA ASP A 15 -7.27 14.70 12.50
C ASP A 15 -8.03 14.08 13.68
N GLU A 16 -9.30 13.73 13.50
CA GLU A 16 -10.13 13.05 14.50
C GLU A 16 -9.94 11.53 14.46
N ILE A 17 -9.33 11.01 13.39
CA ILE A 17 -9.09 9.58 13.24
C ILE A 17 -7.98 9.16 14.19
N GLN A 18 -8.22 8.04 14.86
CA GLN A 18 -7.37 7.46 15.90
C GLN A 18 -7.14 5.99 15.58
N PRO A 19 -6.05 5.38 16.08
CA PRO A 19 -5.71 3.99 15.79
C PRO A 19 -6.87 3.01 16.04
N PHE A 20 -7.64 3.19 17.12
CA PHE A 20 -8.76 2.29 17.45
C PHE A 20 -9.88 2.28 16.41
N HIS A 21 -10.06 3.37 15.65
CA HIS A 21 -11.03 3.38 14.55
C HIS A 21 -10.60 2.39 13.46
N LEU A 22 -9.29 2.29 13.18
CA LEU A 22 -8.75 1.48 12.09
C LEU A 22 -8.52 0.01 12.48
N GLN A 23 -8.48 -0.32 13.77
CA GLN A 23 -8.17 -1.68 14.26
C GLN A 23 -9.03 -2.76 13.61
N GLY A 24 -10.33 -2.51 13.45
CA GLY A 24 -11.22 -3.48 12.81
C GLY A 24 -10.84 -3.79 11.36
N ILE A 25 -10.45 -2.76 10.60
CA ILE A 25 -10.00 -2.94 9.21
C ILE A 25 -8.65 -3.65 9.18
N ASP A 26 -7.72 -3.23 10.04
CA ASP A 26 -6.38 -3.80 10.15
C ASP A 26 -6.45 -5.32 10.37
N TYR A 27 -7.18 -5.75 11.40
CA TYR A 27 -7.41 -7.16 11.69
C TYR A 27 -8.06 -7.93 10.53
N ILE A 28 -9.04 -7.33 9.86
CA ILE A 28 -9.66 -7.96 8.70
C ILE A 28 -8.60 -8.15 7.61
N THR A 29 -7.82 -7.12 7.27
CA THR A 29 -6.81 -7.26 6.20
C THR A 29 -5.68 -8.23 6.50
N GLU A 30 -5.32 -8.37 7.78
CA GLU A 30 -4.28 -9.30 8.21
C GLU A 30 -4.76 -10.77 8.22
N LEU A 31 -6.01 -11.01 8.63
CA LEU A 31 -6.55 -12.35 8.88
C LEU A 31 -7.45 -12.88 7.77
N CYS A 32 -7.82 -12.05 6.79
CA CYS A 32 -8.72 -12.45 5.71
C CYS A 32 -8.03 -13.49 4.80
N ASN A 33 -8.69 -14.64 4.63
CA ASN A 33 -8.26 -15.67 3.69
C ASN A 33 -8.55 -15.26 2.24
N ASP A 34 -7.88 -15.91 1.27
CA ASP A 34 -7.94 -15.52 -0.15
C ASP A 34 -9.38 -15.52 -0.73
N GLN A 35 -10.28 -16.37 -0.23
CA GLN A 35 -11.69 -16.44 -0.66
C GLN A 35 -12.52 -15.23 -0.22
N ASN A 36 -12.31 -14.77 1.02
CA ASN A 36 -12.98 -13.58 1.55
C ASN A 36 -12.36 -12.29 1.03
N TYR A 37 -11.12 -12.36 0.55
CA TYR A 37 -10.37 -11.20 0.06
C TYR A 37 -10.99 -10.55 -1.17
N TYR A 38 -11.59 -11.35 -2.07
CA TYR A 38 -12.27 -10.81 -3.25
C TYR A 38 -13.45 -9.90 -2.86
N GLY A 39 -14.23 -10.31 -1.87
CA GLY A 39 -15.34 -9.51 -1.35
C GLY A 39 -14.87 -8.23 -0.67
N PHE A 40 -13.75 -8.31 0.07
CA PHE A 40 -13.13 -7.15 0.72
C PHE A 40 -12.56 -6.16 -0.29
N PHE A 41 -11.80 -6.65 -1.28
CA PHE A 41 -11.22 -5.83 -2.34
C PHE A 41 -12.30 -5.12 -3.14
N ASN A 42 -13.37 -5.81 -3.54
CA ASN A 42 -14.49 -5.20 -4.27
C ASN A 42 -15.20 -4.09 -3.51
N GLN A 43 -15.07 -4.05 -2.18
CA GLN A 43 -15.63 -2.95 -1.41
C GLN A 43 -14.79 -1.68 -1.55
N ARG A 44 -13.52 -1.72 -1.95
CA ARG A 44 -12.67 -0.52 -2.09
C ARG A 44 -12.43 0.22 -0.77
N ILE A 45 -12.13 -0.53 0.31
CA ILE A 45 -11.76 0.09 1.59
C ILE A 45 -10.50 0.94 1.44
N ASP A 46 -9.52 0.47 0.68
CA ASP A 46 -8.31 1.18 0.33
C ASP A 46 -8.59 2.60 -0.20
N GLN A 47 -9.57 2.75 -1.08
CA GLN A 47 -10.02 4.05 -1.59
C GLN A 47 -10.63 4.93 -0.48
N SER A 48 -11.33 4.35 0.48
CA SER A 48 -11.99 5.10 1.57
C SER A 48 -11.00 5.61 2.61
N ILE A 49 -9.86 4.92 2.79
CA ILE A 49 -8.86 5.25 3.82
C ILE A 49 -7.64 5.97 3.26
N VAL A 50 -7.46 6.05 1.93
CA VAL A 50 -6.26 6.63 1.32
C VAL A 50 -5.99 8.06 1.78
N ARG A 51 -7.04 8.88 1.96
CA ARG A 51 -6.91 10.26 2.43
C ARG A 51 -6.27 10.38 3.81
N ILE A 52 -6.35 9.32 4.63
CA ILE A 52 -5.85 9.29 6.00
C ILE A 52 -4.31 9.28 6.03
N LEU A 53 -3.64 8.92 4.93
CA LEU A 53 -2.17 9.04 4.81
C LEU A 53 -1.65 10.46 5.05
N LYS A 54 -2.52 11.47 4.91
CA LYS A 54 -2.21 12.88 5.20
C LYS A 54 -2.20 13.23 6.68
N SER A 55 -2.64 12.33 7.56
CA SER A 55 -2.73 12.56 9.00
C SER A 55 -1.38 12.96 9.61
N ALA A 56 -1.43 13.88 10.58
CA ALA A 56 -0.27 14.20 11.42
C ALA A 56 0.03 13.10 12.46
N ASN A 57 -0.92 12.18 12.70
CA ASN A 57 -0.75 11.09 13.65
C ASN A 57 0.01 9.93 12.99
N SER A 58 1.30 9.80 13.32
CA SER A 58 2.17 8.77 12.74
C SER A 58 1.66 7.35 12.96
N LYS A 59 1.04 7.05 14.11
CA LYS A 59 0.46 5.71 14.37
C LYS A 59 -0.71 5.39 13.46
N VAL A 60 -1.51 6.41 13.11
CA VAL A 60 -2.61 6.26 12.16
C VAL A 60 -2.05 6.02 10.75
N VAL A 61 -1.03 6.79 10.35
CA VAL A 61 -0.35 6.57 9.06
C VAL A 61 0.27 5.17 8.98
N ASP A 62 0.95 4.71 10.03
CA ASP A 62 1.51 3.35 10.12
C ASP A 62 0.44 2.28 9.83
N MET A 63 -0.73 2.38 10.46
CA MET A 63 -1.82 1.41 10.25
C MET A 63 -2.35 1.46 8.82
N VAL A 64 -2.62 2.66 8.27
CA VAL A 64 -3.16 2.82 6.92
C VAL A 64 -2.19 2.28 5.86
N VAL A 65 -0.89 2.50 6.02
CA VAL A 65 0.12 1.95 5.11
C VAL A 65 0.11 0.42 5.11
N ASN A 66 -0.02 -0.23 6.29
CA ASN A 66 -0.14 -1.68 6.37
C ASN A 66 -1.43 -2.18 5.71
N ILE A 67 -2.57 -1.53 6.00
CA ILE A 67 -3.86 -1.89 5.41
C ILE A 67 -3.80 -1.80 3.87
N ILE A 68 -3.20 -0.75 3.31
CA ILE A 68 -3.06 -0.59 1.85
C ILE A 68 -2.12 -1.65 1.28
N LEU A 69 -0.98 -1.94 1.93
CA LEU A 69 -0.08 -3.01 1.49
C LEU A 69 -0.80 -4.36 1.46
N ASN A 70 -1.53 -4.70 2.51
CA ASN A 70 -2.32 -5.92 2.57
C ASN A 70 -3.35 -5.91 1.45
N SER A 71 -4.10 -4.80 1.24
CA SER A 71 -5.06 -4.61 0.13
C SER A 71 -4.44 -4.98 -1.21
N ILE A 72 -3.26 -4.46 -1.51
CA ILE A 72 -2.52 -4.74 -2.73
C ILE A 72 -2.15 -6.22 -2.83
N ILE A 73 -1.54 -6.80 -1.79
CA ILE A 73 -1.10 -8.19 -1.79
C ILE A 73 -2.27 -9.14 -2.02
N GLY A 74 -3.36 -8.98 -1.28
CA GLY A 74 -4.52 -9.86 -1.44
C GLY A 74 -5.25 -9.60 -2.76
N GLY A 75 -5.30 -8.35 -3.25
CA GLY A 75 -5.77 -8.04 -4.59
C GLY A 75 -4.98 -8.80 -5.67
N MET A 76 -3.65 -8.75 -5.60
CA MET A 76 -2.78 -9.50 -6.53
C MET A 76 -3.08 -10.99 -6.53
N LYS A 77 -3.25 -11.62 -5.35
CA LYS A 77 -3.63 -13.03 -5.26
C LYS A 77 -4.97 -13.34 -5.92
N CYS A 78 -5.97 -12.47 -5.75
CA CYS A 78 -7.27 -12.64 -6.37
C CYS A 78 -7.22 -12.51 -7.91
N PHE A 79 -6.41 -11.58 -8.44
CA PHE A 79 -6.36 -11.28 -9.87
C PHE A 79 -5.31 -12.06 -10.65
N ASP A 80 -4.32 -12.68 -9.99
CA ASP A 80 -3.27 -13.47 -10.64
C ASP A 80 -3.83 -14.65 -11.46
N ASN A 81 -5.04 -15.12 -11.13
CA ASN A 81 -5.73 -16.16 -11.89
C ASN A 81 -6.56 -15.64 -13.09
N TYR A 82 -6.77 -14.33 -13.22
CA TYR A 82 -7.72 -13.78 -14.19
C TYR A 82 -7.19 -12.60 -15.03
N LYS A 83 -6.71 -11.50 -14.43
CA LYS A 83 -6.24 -10.27 -15.14
C LYS A 83 -5.31 -9.40 -14.27
N PRO A 84 -4.06 -9.83 -13.98
CA PRO A 84 -3.17 -9.16 -13.03
C PRO A 84 -2.79 -7.72 -13.41
N TYR A 85 -2.82 -7.37 -14.69
CA TYR A 85 -2.45 -6.03 -15.21
C TYR A 85 -3.52 -4.94 -14.97
N LEU A 86 -4.75 -5.29 -14.58
CA LEU A 86 -5.81 -4.30 -14.35
C LEU A 86 -5.69 -3.61 -12.99
N LEU A 87 -5.04 -4.26 -12.03
CA LEU A 87 -4.93 -3.77 -10.66
C LEU A 87 -4.10 -2.48 -10.55
N PRO A 88 -2.88 -2.38 -11.12
CA PRO A 88 -2.09 -1.14 -11.04
C PRO A 88 -2.83 0.06 -11.62
N GLY A 89 -3.42 -0.08 -12.81
CA GLY A 89 -4.15 1.02 -13.46
C GLY A 89 -5.43 1.43 -12.71
N ALA A 90 -6.09 0.52 -11.98
CA ALA A 90 -7.20 0.89 -11.11
C ALA A 90 -6.71 1.71 -9.91
N LEU A 91 -5.70 1.22 -9.20
CA LEU A 91 -5.16 1.90 -8.01
C LEU A 91 -4.48 3.24 -8.34
N GLU A 92 -3.90 3.39 -9.53
CA GLU A 92 -3.43 4.69 -10.04
C GLU A 92 -4.60 5.66 -10.25
N ARG A 93 -5.66 5.25 -10.97
CA ARG A 93 -6.83 6.11 -11.21
C ARG A 93 -7.51 6.56 -9.92
N ASP A 94 -7.51 5.69 -8.91
CA ASP A 94 -8.09 5.99 -7.60
C ASP A 94 -7.16 6.80 -6.70
N GLY A 95 -5.97 7.20 -7.20
CA GLY A 95 -5.01 8.04 -6.49
C GLY A 95 -4.24 7.34 -5.39
N ILE A 96 -4.37 6.02 -5.23
CA ILE A 96 -3.73 5.25 -4.16
C ILE A 96 -2.21 5.18 -4.39
N VAL A 97 -1.77 4.95 -5.62
CA VAL A 97 -0.34 4.95 -5.96
C VAL A 97 0.28 6.33 -5.72
N ASN A 98 -0.42 7.40 -6.12
CA ASN A 98 0.02 8.78 -5.90
C ASN A 98 0.12 9.10 -4.40
N ALA A 99 -0.87 8.71 -3.60
CA ALA A 99 -0.83 8.95 -2.15
C ALA A 99 0.29 8.18 -1.45
N LEU A 100 0.54 6.91 -1.83
CA LEU A 100 1.71 6.17 -1.33
C LEU A 100 3.03 6.86 -1.69
N TYR A 101 3.10 7.46 -2.88
CA TYR A 101 4.28 8.20 -3.31
C TYR A 101 4.42 9.53 -2.54
N GLU A 102 3.46 10.44 -2.68
CA GLU A 102 3.51 11.82 -2.21
C GLU A 102 3.36 11.94 -0.68
N ASP A 103 2.41 11.20 -0.10
CA ASP A 103 2.05 11.35 1.32
C ASP A 103 2.87 10.43 2.24
N VAL A 104 3.66 9.49 1.67
CA VAL A 104 4.45 8.52 2.46
C VAL A 104 5.89 8.43 1.99
N LEU A 105 6.13 7.99 0.74
CA LEU A 105 7.48 7.63 0.29
C LEU A 105 8.43 8.83 0.24
N ILE A 106 8.00 9.95 -0.36
CA ILE A 106 8.83 11.15 -0.51
C ILE A 106 8.58 12.20 0.58
N LYS A 107 7.60 11.97 1.46
CA LYS A 107 7.25 12.92 2.52
C LYS A 107 8.32 12.94 3.63
N GLU A 108 8.71 14.13 4.03
CA GLU A 108 9.61 14.34 5.16
C GLU A 108 8.91 14.02 6.49
N GLY A 109 9.68 13.53 7.46
CA GLY A 109 9.17 13.17 8.79
C GLY A 109 8.40 11.84 8.87
N VAL A 110 8.18 11.15 7.75
CA VAL A 110 7.61 9.79 7.74
C VAL A 110 8.69 8.75 8.11
N SER A 111 8.31 7.75 8.92
CA SER A 111 9.21 6.71 9.38
C SER A 111 9.82 5.90 8.23
N GLU A 112 11.08 5.47 8.37
CA GLU A 112 11.74 4.62 7.36
C GLU A 112 10.98 3.31 7.14
N LYS A 113 10.35 2.76 8.19
CA LYS A 113 9.45 1.60 8.06
C LYS A 113 8.35 1.89 7.03
N ASN A 114 7.60 2.98 7.18
CA ASN A 114 6.50 3.30 6.28
C ASN A 114 6.98 3.63 4.86
N LYS A 115 8.11 4.34 4.72
CA LYS A 115 8.72 4.59 3.41
C LYS A 115 9.06 3.29 2.70
N ASN A 116 9.63 2.33 3.43
CA ASN A 116 9.91 1.00 2.89
C ASN A 116 8.63 0.26 2.49
N LEU A 117 7.60 0.27 3.32
CA LEU A 117 6.32 -0.37 3.01
C LEU A 117 5.63 0.27 1.80
N ALA A 118 5.65 1.60 1.67
CA ALA A 118 5.12 2.30 0.50
C ALA A 118 5.90 1.96 -0.77
N ALA A 119 7.24 1.93 -0.70
CA ALA A 119 8.07 1.47 -1.81
C ALA A 119 7.72 0.02 -2.20
N ILE A 120 7.59 -0.89 -1.21
CA ILE A 120 7.17 -2.29 -1.42
C ILE A 120 5.81 -2.37 -2.12
N SER A 121 4.81 -1.62 -1.64
CA SER A 121 3.48 -1.56 -2.25
C SER A 121 3.54 -1.15 -3.72
N ILE A 122 4.22 -0.04 -4.02
CA ILE A 122 4.35 0.45 -5.40
C ILE A 122 5.14 -0.56 -6.23
N GLY A 123 6.30 -1.02 -5.76
CA GLY A 123 7.15 -1.95 -6.48
C GLY A 123 6.46 -3.29 -6.81
N ARG A 124 5.65 -3.82 -5.89
CA ARG A 124 4.83 -5.03 -6.12
C ARG A 124 3.84 -4.85 -7.27
N LEU A 125 3.16 -3.70 -7.35
CA LEU A 125 2.19 -3.43 -8.42
C LEU A 125 2.81 -3.49 -9.82
N TYR A 126 4.06 -3.04 -9.95
CA TYR A 126 4.78 -3.05 -11.22
C TYR A 126 5.79 -4.18 -11.34
N GLU A 127 5.72 -5.20 -10.48
CA GLU A 127 6.65 -6.33 -10.54
C GLU A 127 6.51 -7.10 -11.85
N LYS A 128 5.32 -7.09 -12.47
CA LYS A 128 5.04 -7.75 -13.78
C LYS A 128 4.93 -6.77 -14.95
N THR A 129 4.96 -5.45 -14.71
CA THR A 129 4.91 -4.39 -15.75
C THR A 129 6.12 -3.44 -15.64
N GLU A 130 6.16 -2.36 -16.42
CA GLU A 130 7.18 -1.32 -16.26
C GLU A 130 6.78 -0.35 -15.14
N LEU A 131 7.72 -0.02 -14.25
CA LEU A 131 7.51 0.98 -13.20
C LEU A 131 7.54 2.39 -13.82
N PRO A 132 6.49 3.20 -13.66
CA PRO A 132 6.44 4.55 -14.23
C PRO A 132 7.61 5.41 -13.80
N GLN A 133 8.17 6.17 -14.76
CA GLN A 133 9.37 6.99 -14.56
C GLN A 133 9.27 7.94 -13.35
N LEU A 134 8.06 8.44 -13.07
CA LEU A 134 7.75 9.27 -11.90
C LEU A 134 8.19 8.62 -10.57
N TYR A 135 7.95 7.32 -10.40
CA TYR A 135 8.19 6.62 -9.14
C TYR A 135 9.56 5.95 -9.09
N THR A 136 10.14 5.64 -10.25
CA THR A 136 11.30 4.75 -10.40
C THR A 136 12.46 5.08 -9.48
N ASN A 137 12.91 6.34 -9.44
CA ASN A 137 14.09 6.70 -8.65
C ASN A 137 13.83 6.56 -7.14
N ALA A 138 12.69 7.04 -6.65
CA ALA A 138 12.36 7.00 -5.23
C ALA A 138 12.15 5.56 -4.75
N VAL A 139 11.42 4.75 -5.53
CA VAL A 139 11.18 3.34 -5.21
C VAL A 139 12.49 2.57 -5.18
N ILE A 140 13.34 2.67 -6.22
CA ILE A 140 14.61 1.94 -6.26
C ILE A 140 15.52 2.35 -5.11
N LEU A 141 15.64 3.65 -4.83
CA LEU A 141 16.48 4.14 -3.73
C LEU A 141 15.99 3.61 -2.38
N GLN A 142 14.68 3.65 -2.15
CA GLN A 142 14.12 3.19 -0.89
C GLN A 142 14.20 1.67 -0.75
N MET A 143 14.01 0.89 -1.82
CA MET A 143 14.23 -0.56 -1.82
C MET A 143 15.66 -0.92 -1.41
N LYS A 144 16.67 -0.21 -1.94
CA LYS A 144 18.08 -0.42 -1.56
C LYS A 144 18.32 -0.18 -0.06
N LYS A 145 17.61 0.78 0.55
CA LYS A 145 17.63 0.98 2.01
C LYS A 145 16.89 -0.15 2.72
N GLY A 146 15.69 -0.50 2.25
CA GLY A 146 14.83 -1.54 2.80
C GLY A 146 15.50 -2.92 2.86
N MET A 147 16.35 -3.26 1.88
CA MET A 147 17.17 -4.48 1.89
C MET A 147 18.06 -4.61 3.13
N LYS A 148 18.47 -3.48 3.72
CA LYS A 148 19.31 -3.42 4.93
C LYS A 148 18.49 -3.28 6.22
N SER A 149 17.17 -3.34 6.13
CA SER A 149 16.28 -3.23 7.29
C SER A 149 16.47 -4.41 8.24
N GLU A 150 16.42 -4.13 9.55
CA GLU A 150 16.38 -5.16 10.59
C GLU A 150 15.04 -5.90 10.61
N ILE A 151 14.00 -5.31 10.02
CA ILE A 151 12.69 -5.96 9.84
C ILE A 151 12.82 -6.94 8.68
N LYS A 152 12.88 -8.22 9.02
CA LYS A 152 13.13 -9.34 8.10
C LYS A 152 12.23 -9.30 6.86
N ASP A 153 10.94 -9.06 7.04
CA ASP A 153 9.97 -9.02 5.94
C ASP A 153 10.27 -7.85 4.99
N ILE A 154 10.62 -6.67 5.51
CA ILE A 154 10.98 -5.52 4.68
C ILE A 154 12.25 -5.84 3.88
N SER A 155 13.27 -6.41 4.52
CA SER A 155 14.53 -6.77 3.86
C SER A 155 14.31 -7.75 2.71
N MET A 156 13.58 -8.86 2.96
CA MET A 156 13.29 -9.87 1.94
C MET A 156 12.44 -9.33 0.80
N ASN A 157 11.35 -8.62 1.11
CA ASN A 157 10.48 -8.05 0.08
C ASN A 157 11.23 -7.05 -0.80
N SER A 158 12.05 -6.18 -0.19
CA SER A 158 12.82 -5.18 -0.93
C SER A 158 13.82 -5.83 -1.90
N LEU A 159 14.51 -6.89 -1.44
CA LEU A 159 15.45 -7.63 -2.28
C LEU A 159 14.75 -8.35 -3.45
N SER A 160 13.64 -9.02 -3.17
CA SER A 160 12.87 -9.76 -4.17
C SER A 160 12.39 -8.82 -5.28
N ILE A 161 11.72 -7.73 -4.91
CA ILE A 161 11.13 -6.79 -5.86
C ILE A 161 12.24 -6.09 -6.66
N LEU A 162 13.34 -5.68 -6.01
CA LEU A 162 14.44 -5.02 -6.71
C LEU A 162 15.06 -5.95 -7.77
N SER A 163 15.20 -7.25 -7.44
CA SER A 163 15.68 -8.26 -8.40
C SER A 163 14.76 -8.36 -9.61
N SER A 164 13.45 -8.44 -9.38
CA SER A 164 12.43 -8.49 -10.44
C SER A 164 12.42 -7.23 -11.33
N LEU A 165 12.65 -6.04 -10.76
CA LEU A 165 12.67 -4.78 -11.51
C LEU A 165 13.95 -4.59 -12.34
N VAL A 166 15.09 -5.14 -11.90
CA VAL A 166 16.37 -5.03 -12.61
C VAL A 166 16.43 -5.97 -13.82
N GLN A 167 15.92 -7.21 -13.70
CA GLN A 167 15.92 -8.22 -14.77
C GLN A 167 15.15 -7.81 -16.03
N LYS A 168 14.33 -6.76 -15.99
CA LYS A 168 13.55 -6.28 -17.14
C LYS A 168 14.25 -5.21 -17.98
N LYS A 169 15.40 -4.69 -17.52
CA LYS A 169 16.13 -3.64 -18.21
C LYS A 169 17.19 -4.18 -19.20
N GLU A 170 17.32 -5.49 -19.30
CA GLU A 170 18.15 -6.22 -20.28
C GLU A 170 17.27 -6.76 -21.42
#